data_AF-A0A3C0P9V5-F1
#
_entry.id   AF-A0A3C0P9V5-F1
#
_cell.length_a   1.000
_cell.length_b   1.000
_cell.length_c   1.000
_cell.angle_alpha   90.00
_cell.angle_beta   90.00
_cell.angle_gamma   90.00
#
_symmetry.space_group_name_H-M   'P 1'
#
loop_
_entity.id
_entity.type
_entity.pdbx_description
1 polymer ?
#
loop_
_entity_poly.entity_id
_entity_poly.type
_entity_poly.pdbx_seq_one_letter_code
_entity_poly.pdbx_strand_id
1 'polypeptide(L)'
;MRKEDYSEELSKILANSKVVDVDLNDQMKENFIAYAMAVNVSRAIPDVRDGLKPVHRRIIYGMGEMGATYDKPFKKSARTVGDVMGKYHPHGDSSIYDAMVRLAQDFSINNPLVQGHGNFGSIDGDGAAASRYTEARLSKIANEMLRDIDKNTVDFVPNYDGELKEPVVLPARFPNLLVNGSDGIAVGMATYIPPHNLKEVINGCVAMIDNPEIDIDGLMQYIPAPDYPTRGLIMGGAAIKHAYSTGRGGVILRGRANIEEEDNGKSTITITELPYQVNKAKLVTDIANLVKDKRVEGIAKLVDLSNRNGIKIVIDIKKDYNPQVILNFLYKHTELQISNGIIMLALVNGEPKLLNLKEMLSHYLNFQKEVVTKRTKYDLEKAQEKAHILEGLLVALTNIDEVIATIKASADRQEAIANLTSKFLLDDIQAGAILDMRLQRLTGLEVEKIKNDLTNLHLQIEDFKDILAKE
;
A
#
# COMPACT_ATOMS: atom_id res chain seq x y z
N MET A 1 -40.32 -36.64 -6.55
CA MET A 1 -39.70 -36.32 -5.25
C MET A 1 -40.78 -35.76 -4.33
N ARG A 2 -41.11 -36.42 -3.21
CA ARG A 2 -42.03 -35.85 -2.21
C ARG A 2 -41.27 -34.75 -1.48
N LYS A 3 -41.88 -33.57 -1.29
CA LYS A 3 -41.35 -32.53 -0.40
C LYS A 3 -41.34 -33.12 1.01
N GLU A 4 -40.18 -33.19 1.66
CA GLU A 4 -40.10 -33.53 3.08
C GLU A 4 -40.83 -32.43 3.88
N ASP A 5 -41.69 -32.86 4.80
CA ASP A 5 -42.44 -31.98 5.70
C ASP A 5 -41.63 -31.77 6.97
N TYR A 6 -40.95 -30.62 7.05
CA TYR A 6 -40.12 -30.23 8.20
C TYR A 6 -40.92 -29.56 9.33
N SER A 7 -42.26 -29.57 9.29
CA SER A 7 -43.10 -28.84 10.26
C SER A 7 -42.90 -29.31 11.71
N GLU A 8 -42.75 -30.62 11.93
CA GLU A 8 -42.55 -31.19 13.26
C GLU A 8 -41.16 -30.87 13.82
N GLU A 9 -40.15 -30.83 12.95
CA GLU A 9 -38.77 -30.47 13.31
C GLU A 9 -38.63 -28.98 13.63
N LEU A 10 -39.24 -28.12 12.80
CA LEU A 10 -39.35 -26.68 13.07
C LEU A 10 -40.07 -26.40 14.40
N SER A 11 -41.13 -27.16 14.69
CA SER A 11 -41.88 -27.03 15.95
C SER A 11 -41.02 -27.40 17.17
N LYS A 12 -40.21 -28.46 17.08
CA LYS A 12 -39.26 -28.84 18.14
C LYS A 12 -38.14 -27.80 18.31
N ILE A 13 -37.63 -27.23 17.22
CA ILE A 13 -36.63 -26.16 17.26
C ILE A 13 -37.21 -24.91 17.95
N LEU A 14 -38.42 -24.50 17.57
CA LEU A 14 -39.08 -23.34 18.17
C LEU A 14 -39.42 -23.58 19.65
N ALA A 15 -39.88 -24.77 20.03
CA ALA A 15 -40.18 -25.12 21.42
C ALA A 15 -38.93 -25.11 22.33
N ASN A 16 -37.76 -25.43 21.78
CA ASN A 16 -36.48 -25.40 22.49
C ASN A 16 -35.75 -24.06 22.35
N SER A 17 -36.32 -23.08 21.65
CA SER A 17 -35.73 -21.76 21.46
C SER A 17 -36.20 -20.79 22.55
N LYS A 18 -35.26 -20.05 23.14
CA LYS A 18 -35.58 -18.92 24.01
C LYS A 18 -35.87 -17.70 23.14
N VAL A 19 -37.13 -17.28 23.08
CA VAL A 19 -37.51 -16.00 22.48
C VAL A 19 -37.06 -14.88 23.41
N VAL A 20 -36.34 -13.90 22.87
CA VAL A 20 -35.91 -12.69 23.58
C VAL A 20 -36.60 -11.52 22.91
N ASP A 21 -37.47 -10.83 23.65
CA ASP A 21 -38.05 -9.58 23.16
C ASP A 21 -36.97 -8.49 23.16
N VAL A 22 -36.84 -7.82 22.01
CA VAL A 22 -35.87 -6.73 21.83
C VAL A 22 -36.61 -5.49 21.35
N ASP A 23 -36.22 -4.32 21.86
CA ASP A 23 -36.75 -3.06 21.33
C ASP A 23 -36.19 -2.81 19.92
N LEU A 24 -37.08 -2.49 18.98
CA LEU A 24 -36.71 -2.32 17.58
C LEU A 24 -35.72 -1.15 17.38
N ASN A 25 -35.91 -0.03 18.08
CA ASN A 25 -35.06 1.14 17.91
C ASN A 25 -33.66 0.88 18.47
N ASP A 26 -33.59 0.25 19.65
CA ASP A 26 -32.31 -0.12 20.26
C ASP A 26 -31.56 -1.14 19.39
N GLN A 27 -32.26 -2.19 18.93
CA GLN A 27 -31.65 -3.22 18.09
C GLN A 27 -31.18 -2.67 16.74
N MET A 28 -31.98 -1.79 16.11
CA MET A 28 -31.60 -1.13 14.85
C MET A 28 -30.38 -0.22 15.05
N LYS A 29 -30.35 0.55 16.15
CA LYS A 29 -29.23 1.43 16.47
C LYS A 29 -27.94 0.65 16.71
N GLU A 30 -27.99 -0.41 17.51
CA GLU A 30 -26.84 -1.27 17.79
C GLU A 30 -26.29 -1.92 16.51
N ASN A 31 -27.17 -2.59 15.75
CA ASN A 31 -26.78 -3.27 14.52
C ASN A 31 -26.23 -2.30 13.46
N PHE A 32 -26.84 -1.13 13.32
CA PHE A 32 -26.39 -0.14 12.35
C PHE A 32 -25.06 0.49 12.74
N ILE A 33 -24.84 0.79 14.04
CA ILE A 33 -23.55 1.31 14.52
C ILE A 33 -22.45 0.27 14.33
N ALA A 34 -22.68 -0.99 14.69
CA ALA A 34 -21.72 -2.07 14.50
C ALA A 34 -21.32 -2.23 13.03
N TYR A 35 -22.30 -2.23 12.13
CA TYR A 35 -22.05 -2.26 10.69
C TYR A 35 -21.28 -1.04 10.19
N ALA A 36 -21.69 0.17 10.59
CA ALA A 36 -21.04 1.42 10.20
C ALA A 36 -19.58 1.47 10.66
N MET A 37 -19.29 1.08 11.90
CA MET A 37 -17.93 1.02 12.44
C MET A 37 -17.07 0.01 11.67
N ALA A 38 -17.59 -1.20 11.42
CA ALA A 38 -16.87 -2.22 10.67
C ALA A 38 -16.55 -1.77 9.23
N VAL A 39 -17.49 -1.12 8.54
CA VAL A 39 -17.27 -0.60 7.18
C VAL A 39 -16.26 0.55 7.18
N ASN A 40 -16.39 1.49 8.12
CA ASN A 40 -15.55 2.68 8.16
C ASN A 40 -14.09 2.34 8.50
N VAL A 41 -13.86 1.53 9.53
CA VAL A 41 -12.51 1.21 10.03
C VAL A 41 -11.87 0.04 9.28
N SER A 42 -12.65 -1.00 8.96
CA SER A 42 -12.09 -2.27 8.48
C SER A 42 -12.34 -2.53 6.99
N ARG A 43 -12.80 -1.53 6.22
CA ARG A 43 -13.06 -1.72 4.78
C ARG A 43 -12.77 -0.50 3.91
N ALA A 44 -13.44 0.62 4.14
CA ALA A 44 -13.60 1.65 3.12
C ALA A 44 -12.57 2.78 3.18
N ILE A 45 -12.01 3.08 4.35
CA ILE A 45 -11.12 4.23 4.59
C ILE A 45 -9.68 3.74 4.75
N PRO A 46 -8.68 4.39 4.11
CA PRO A 46 -7.27 4.01 4.26
C PRO A 46 -6.72 4.42 5.64
N ASP A 47 -5.69 3.72 6.10
CA ASP A 47 -4.86 4.19 7.22
C ASP A 47 -3.95 5.35 6.76
N VAL A 48 -3.82 6.40 7.57
CA VAL A 48 -3.01 7.58 7.22
C VAL A 48 -1.52 7.23 7.03
N ARG A 49 -1.03 6.18 7.70
CA ARG A 49 0.39 5.83 7.79
C ARG A 49 0.91 5.12 6.55
N ASP A 50 0.18 4.13 6.04
CA ASP A 50 0.56 3.36 4.85
C ASP A 50 -0.34 3.60 3.64
N GLY A 51 -1.45 4.31 3.80
CA GLY A 51 -2.40 4.61 2.74
C GLY A 51 -3.21 3.42 2.25
N LEU A 52 -3.19 2.28 2.96
CA LEU A 52 -3.87 1.07 2.54
C LEU A 52 -5.17 0.84 3.29
N LYS A 53 -6.13 0.26 2.57
CA LYS A 53 -7.31 -0.38 3.15
C LYS A 53 -6.96 -1.83 3.51
N PRO A 54 -7.72 -2.50 4.39
CA PRO A 54 -7.37 -3.85 4.83
C PRO A 54 -7.19 -4.87 3.69
N VAL A 55 -8.04 -4.85 2.66
CA VAL A 55 -7.89 -5.76 1.51
C VAL A 55 -6.57 -5.56 0.78
N HIS A 56 -6.16 -4.31 0.53
CA HIS A 56 -4.90 -3.99 -0.14
C HIS A 56 -3.70 -4.42 0.72
N ARG A 57 -3.74 -4.12 2.02
CA ARG A 57 -2.68 -4.50 2.97
C ARG A 57 -2.48 -6.01 3.00
N ARG A 58 -3.56 -6.78 3.11
CA ARG A 58 -3.57 -8.24 3.13
C ARG A 58 -3.07 -8.84 1.82
N ILE A 59 -3.40 -8.23 0.67
CA ILE A 59 -2.85 -8.64 -0.63
C ILE A 59 -1.33 -8.44 -0.66
N ILE A 60 -0.84 -7.24 -0.33
CA ILE A 60 0.60 -6.95 -0.38
C ILE A 60 1.37 -7.84 0.61
N TYR A 61 0.88 -7.97 1.84
CA TYR A 61 1.47 -8.84 2.87
C TYR A 61 1.46 -10.31 2.46
N GLY A 62 0.31 -10.85 2.03
CA GLY A 62 0.18 -12.24 1.60
C GLY A 62 1.05 -12.57 0.39
N MET A 63 1.17 -11.65 -0.57
CA MET A 63 2.11 -11.78 -1.70
C MET A 63 3.57 -11.78 -1.25
N GLY A 64 3.91 -10.96 -0.25
CA GLY A 64 5.23 -10.95 0.39
C GLY A 64 5.57 -12.27 1.06
N GLU A 65 4.68 -12.78 1.93
CA GLU A 65 4.86 -14.04 2.66
C GLU A 65 5.03 -15.24 1.72
N MET A 66 4.29 -15.28 0.61
CA MET A 66 4.45 -16.36 -0.35
C MET A 66 5.71 -16.22 -1.22
N GLY A 67 6.48 -15.14 -1.11
CA GLY A 67 7.64 -14.88 -1.95
C GLY A 67 7.27 -14.56 -3.40
N ALA A 68 6.16 -13.85 -3.63
CA ALA A 68 5.80 -13.29 -4.94
C ALA A 68 6.44 -11.89 -5.12
N THR A 69 7.74 -11.77 -4.83
CA THR A 69 8.49 -10.51 -4.93
C THR A 69 8.89 -10.19 -6.37
N TYR A 70 9.26 -8.93 -6.64
CA TYR A 70 9.57 -8.46 -8.00
C TYR A 70 10.73 -9.19 -8.69
N ASP A 71 11.62 -9.83 -7.92
CA ASP A 71 12.78 -10.57 -8.40
C ASP A 71 12.48 -12.05 -8.70
N LYS A 72 11.25 -12.50 -8.41
CA LYS A 72 10.81 -13.89 -8.64
C LYS A 72 9.86 -14.00 -9.83
N PRO A 73 9.68 -15.21 -10.42
CA PRO A 73 8.67 -15.44 -11.45
C PRO A 73 7.26 -15.08 -10.98
N PHE A 74 6.39 -14.73 -11.94
CA PHE A 74 4.98 -14.49 -11.66
C PHE A 74 4.30 -15.74 -11.09
N LYS A 75 3.28 -15.54 -10.25
CA LYS A 75 2.45 -16.62 -9.69
C LYS A 75 1.01 -16.46 -10.14
N LYS A 76 0.30 -17.57 -10.33
CA LYS A 76 -1.12 -17.54 -10.71
C LYS A 76 -1.93 -16.68 -9.75
N SER A 77 -2.70 -15.75 -10.29
CA SER A 77 -3.52 -14.82 -9.49
C SER A 77 -4.50 -15.57 -8.59
N ALA A 78 -5.09 -16.66 -9.06
CA ALA A 78 -5.98 -17.52 -8.27
C ALA A 78 -5.31 -18.09 -7.01
N ARG A 79 -4.00 -18.39 -7.05
CA ARG A 79 -3.25 -18.84 -5.88
C ARG A 79 -3.10 -17.72 -4.86
N THR A 80 -2.73 -16.52 -5.31
CA THR A 80 -2.65 -15.33 -4.46
C THR A 80 -3.97 -15.03 -3.78
N VAL A 81 -5.07 -15.04 -4.54
CA VAL A 81 -6.42 -14.79 -4.02
C VAL A 81 -6.82 -15.85 -3.00
N GLY A 82 -6.59 -17.15 -3.29
CA GLY A 82 -6.90 -18.24 -2.38
C GLY A 82 -6.14 -18.16 -1.06
N ASP A 83 -4.83 -17.90 -1.11
CA ASP A 83 -3.99 -17.78 0.09
C ASP A 83 -4.38 -16.55 0.93
N VAL A 84 -4.65 -15.40 0.30
CA VAL A 84 -5.09 -14.18 1.01
C VAL A 84 -6.47 -14.38 1.64
N MET A 85 -7.39 -15.02 0.92
CA MET A 85 -8.73 -15.31 1.41
C MET A 85 -8.70 -16.25 2.62
N GLY A 86 -7.97 -17.36 2.50
CA GLY A 86 -7.90 -18.38 3.54
C GLY A 86 -7.10 -17.96 4.78
N LYS A 87 -6.15 -17.02 4.66
CA LYS A 87 -5.31 -16.62 5.78
C LYS A 87 -5.71 -15.31 6.45
N TYR A 88 -6.16 -14.31 5.67
CA TYR A 88 -6.29 -12.94 6.20
C TYR A 88 -7.63 -12.26 5.85
N HIS A 89 -8.25 -12.57 4.72
CA HIS A 89 -9.39 -11.81 4.19
C HIS A 89 -10.66 -12.67 4.03
N PRO A 90 -11.53 -12.77 5.05
CA PRO A 90 -12.71 -13.65 5.05
C PRO A 90 -13.89 -13.07 4.24
N HIS A 91 -13.63 -12.66 3.00
CA HIS A 91 -14.60 -12.13 2.04
C HIS A 91 -14.41 -12.79 0.66
N GLY A 92 -15.36 -12.56 -0.25
CA GLY A 92 -15.38 -13.21 -1.55
C GLY A 92 -14.09 -12.98 -2.37
N ASP A 93 -13.68 -14.01 -3.10
CA ASP A 93 -12.49 -14.03 -3.95
C ASP A 93 -12.49 -12.89 -4.99
N SER A 94 -13.68 -12.53 -5.49
CA SER A 94 -13.85 -11.42 -6.44
C SER A 94 -13.37 -10.08 -5.87
N SER A 95 -13.69 -9.78 -4.61
CA SER A 95 -13.28 -8.51 -3.97
C SER A 95 -11.76 -8.42 -3.81
N ILE A 96 -11.11 -9.55 -3.53
CA ILE A 96 -9.65 -9.62 -3.40
C ILE A 96 -9.01 -9.49 -4.79
N TYR A 97 -9.53 -10.23 -5.78
CA TYR A 97 -8.99 -10.20 -7.14
C TYR A 97 -9.15 -8.81 -7.78
N ASP A 98 -10.31 -8.19 -7.67
CA ASP A 98 -10.57 -6.86 -8.22
C ASP A 98 -9.68 -5.79 -7.58
N ALA A 99 -9.45 -5.88 -6.27
CA ALA A 99 -8.50 -5.01 -5.57
C ALA A 99 -7.07 -5.23 -6.07
N MET A 100 -6.63 -6.49 -6.23
CA MET A 100 -5.30 -6.82 -6.76
C MET A 100 -5.12 -6.34 -8.22
N VAL A 101 -6.17 -6.46 -9.04
CA VAL A 101 -6.17 -5.97 -10.43
C VAL A 101 -5.97 -4.46 -10.46
N ARG A 102 -6.69 -3.70 -9.63
CA ARG A 102 -6.53 -2.23 -9.54
C ARG A 102 -5.13 -1.83 -9.09
N LEU A 103 -4.50 -2.59 -8.19
CA LEU A 103 -3.10 -2.37 -7.78
C LEU A 103 -2.09 -2.62 -8.91
N ALA A 104 -2.49 -3.26 -10.01
CA ALA A 104 -1.65 -3.54 -11.16
C ALA A 104 -1.87 -2.61 -12.36
N GLN A 105 -2.92 -1.80 -12.35
CA GLN A 105 -3.30 -0.93 -13.46
C GLN A 105 -2.62 0.43 -13.36
N ASP A 106 -1.78 0.74 -14.34
CA ASP A 106 -1.03 1.99 -14.46
C ASP A 106 -1.89 3.22 -14.78
N PHE A 107 -3.13 3.03 -15.24
CA PHE A 107 -4.14 4.08 -15.39
C PHE A 107 -5.00 4.28 -14.13
N SER A 108 -4.88 3.38 -13.15
CA SER A 108 -5.66 3.42 -11.90
C SER A 108 -4.88 4.06 -10.75
N ILE A 109 -3.59 3.77 -10.60
CA ILE A 109 -2.73 4.35 -9.57
C ILE A 109 -1.37 4.75 -10.15
N ASN A 110 -0.73 5.79 -9.60
CA ASN A 110 0.55 6.31 -10.13
C ASN A 110 1.69 5.31 -10.08
N ASN A 111 1.82 4.60 -8.96
CA ASN A 111 2.87 3.65 -8.70
C ASN A 111 2.24 2.28 -8.41
N PRO A 112 1.99 1.46 -9.47
CA PRO A 112 1.44 0.13 -9.32
C PRO A 112 2.19 -0.69 -8.27
N LEU A 113 1.44 -1.26 -7.32
CA LEU A 113 2.01 -2.10 -6.26
C LEU A 113 2.08 -3.58 -6.67
N VAL A 114 1.36 -3.94 -7.74
CA VAL A 114 1.35 -5.28 -8.32
C VAL A 114 1.82 -5.18 -9.77
N GLN A 115 2.59 -6.16 -10.22
CA GLN A 115 2.87 -6.40 -11.64
C GLN A 115 1.99 -7.55 -12.10
N GLY A 116 1.14 -7.29 -13.09
CA GLY A 116 0.29 -8.28 -13.72
C GLY A 116 0.89 -8.84 -15.02
N HIS A 117 0.68 -10.13 -15.26
CA HIS A 117 0.93 -10.80 -16.54
C HIS A 117 -0.36 -11.40 -17.09
N GLY A 118 -0.68 -11.07 -18.35
CA GLY A 118 -1.97 -11.37 -18.98
C GLY A 118 -2.86 -10.12 -19.08
N ASN A 119 -4.17 -10.32 -19.30
CA ASN A 119 -5.13 -9.22 -19.40
C ASN A 119 -5.59 -8.76 -18.00
N PHE A 120 -5.15 -7.58 -17.59
CA PHE A 120 -5.54 -6.90 -16.33
C PHE A 120 -6.55 -5.76 -16.55
N GLY A 121 -7.25 -5.76 -17.68
CA GLY A 121 -8.24 -4.76 -18.05
C GLY A 121 -7.64 -3.58 -18.82
N SER A 122 -8.50 -2.66 -19.22
CA SER A 122 -8.14 -1.51 -20.06
C SER A 122 -8.85 -0.24 -19.61
N ILE A 123 -8.39 0.92 -20.09
CA ILE A 123 -9.05 2.21 -19.87
C ILE A 123 -10.42 2.32 -20.60
N ASP A 124 -10.74 1.38 -21.49
CA ASP A 124 -12.06 1.24 -22.10
C ASP A 124 -13.10 0.63 -21.15
N GLY A 125 -12.69 0.25 -19.94
CA GLY A 125 -13.54 -0.40 -18.95
C GLY A 125 -13.68 -1.90 -19.14
N ASP A 126 -12.86 -2.50 -20.01
CA ASP A 126 -12.76 -3.96 -20.07
C ASP A 126 -12.23 -4.47 -18.74
N GLY A 127 -12.94 -5.44 -18.15
CA GLY A 127 -12.49 -6.12 -16.95
C GLY A 127 -11.23 -6.96 -17.21
N ALA A 128 -10.53 -7.31 -16.13
CA ALA A 128 -9.44 -8.27 -16.21
C ALA A 128 -9.96 -9.66 -16.63
N ALA A 129 -9.09 -10.45 -17.25
CA ALA A 129 -9.36 -11.87 -17.42
C ALA A 129 -9.50 -12.55 -16.04
N ALA A 130 -10.22 -13.67 -15.98
CA ALA A 130 -10.39 -14.40 -14.72
C ALA A 130 -9.05 -14.79 -14.08
N SER A 131 -9.00 -14.83 -12.75
CA SER A 131 -7.79 -15.08 -11.94
C SER A 131 -7.04 -16.37 -12.25
N ARG A 132 -7.68 -17.34 -12.92
CA ARG A 132 -7.05 -18.57 -13.42
C ARG A 132 -6.13 -18.35 -14.62
N TYR A 133 -6.33 -17.28 -15.39
CA TYR A 133 -5.56 -16.97 -16.60
C TYR A 133 -4.45 -15.95 -16.35
N THR A 134 -4.61 -15.07 -15.37
CA THR A 134 -3.62 -14.05 -15.04
C THR A 134 -2.60 -14.53 -14.02
N GLU A 135 -1.45 -13.87 -14.02
CA GLU A 135 -0.41 -14.07 -13.01
C GLU A 135 0.01 -12.72 -12.44
N ALA A 136 0.48 -12.71 -11.20
CA ALA A 136 0.86 -11.51 -10.48
C ALA A 136 2.11 -11.73 -9.62
N ARG A 137 2.84 -10.64 -9.38
CA ARG A 137 3.88 -10.50 -8.35
C ARG A 137 3.90 -9.06 -7.85
N LEU A 138 4.56 -8.79 -6.73
CA LEU A 138 4.78 -7.43 -6.24
C LEU A 138 5.63 -6.65 -7.23
N SER A 139 5.33 -5.36 -7.38
CA SER A 139 6.20 -4.44 -8.11
C SER A 139 7.47 -4.13 -7.31
N LYS A 140 8.47 -3.56 -7.97
CA LYS A 140 9.72 -3.18 -7.29
C LYS A 140 9.48 -2.17 -6.16
N ILE A 141 8.59 -1.19 -6.35
CA ILE A 141 8.27 -0.20 -5.32
C ILE A 141 7.44 -0.78 -4.17
N ALA A 142 6.63 -1.82 -4.41
CA ALA A 142 5.88 -2.48 -3.36
C ALA A 142 6.78 -3.17 -2.31
N ASN A 143 8.02 -3.52 -2.65
CA ASN A 143 8.98 -3.98 -1.64
C ASN A 143 9.27 -2.91 -0.58
N GLU A 144 9.25 -1.62 -0.93
CA GLU A 144 9.38 -0.54 0.05
C GLU A 144 8.16 -0.44 0.97
N MET A 145 7.01 -1.04 0.61
CA MET A 145 5.90 -1.18 1.56
C MET A 145 6.21 -2.20 2.66
N LEU A 146 6.94 -3.28 2.34
CA LEU A 146 7.22 -4.40 3.24
C LEU A 146 8.61 -4.36 3.90
N ARG A 147 9.46 -3.43 3.49
CA ARG A 147 10.86 -3.37 3.95
C ARG A 147 10.93 -3.22 5.47
N ASP A 148 11.74 -4.07 6.10
CA ASP A 148 11.98 -4.15 7.55
C ASP A 148 10.80 -4.70 8.38
N ILE A 149 9.74 -5.24 7.76
CA ILE A 149 8.55 -5.76 8.47
C ILE A 149 8.86 -6.90 9.46
N ASP A 150 9.94 -7.65 9.22
CA ASP A 150 10.45 -8.75 10.04
C ASP A 150 11.28 -8.29 11.25
N LYS A 151 11.54 -6.99 11.37
CA LYS A 151 12.36 -6.37 12.43
C LYS A 151 11.53 -5.72 13.53
N ASN A 152 10.34 -6.26 13.81
CA ASN A 152 9.39 -5.72 14.80
C ASN A 152 9.06 -4.24 14.60
N THR A 153 9.05 -3.75 13.35
CA THR A 153 8.81 -2.32 13.05
C THR A 153 7.35 -1.92 13.11
N VAL A 154 6.44 -2.88 13.00
CA VAL A 154 4.99 -2.68 13.02
C VAL A 154 4.34 -3.75 13.90
N ASP A 155 3.19 -3.42 14.45
CA ASP A 155 2.45 -4.32 15.32
C ASP A 155 1.65 -5.33 14.50
N PHE A 156 1.56 -6.54 15.03
CA PHE A 156 0.80 -7.65 14.45
C PHE A 156 -0.35 -8.04 15.36
N VAL A 157 -1.48 -8.39 14.77
CA VAL A 157 -2.67 -8.90 15.46
C VAL A 157 -2.99 -10.31 14.97
N PRO A 158 -3.68 -11.15 15.77
CA PRO A 158 -4.24 -12.39 15.27
C PRO A 158 -5.14 -12.13 14.05
N ASN A 159 -5.10 -13.04 13.07
CA ASN A 159 -6.04 -13.02 11.94
C ASN A 159 -7.47 -13.38 12.40
N TYR A 160 -8.41 -13.49 11.46
CA TYR A 160 -9.83 -13.64 11.77
C TYR A 160 -10.20 -14.95 12.51
N ASP A 161 -9.41 -16.01 12.38
CA ASP A 161 -9.60 -17.30 13.08
C ASP A 161 -8.59 -17.54 14.23
N GLY A 162 -7.60 -16.66 14.39
CA GLY A 162 -6.60 -16.70 15.45
C GLY A 162 -5.43 -17.66 15.21
N GLU A 163 -5.37 -18.36 14.08
CA GLU A 163 -4.29 -19.31 13.77
C GLU A 163 -2.99 -18.62 13.30
N LEU A 164 -3.13 -17.43 12.68
CA LEU A 164 -2.03 -16.67 12.10
C LEU A 164 -1.99 -15.25 12.66
N LYS A 165 -0.93 -14.51 12.30
CA LYS A 165 -0.82 -13.07 12.58
C LYS A 165 -0.83 -12.28 11.27
N GLU A 166 -1.36 -11.07 11.33
CA GLU A 166 -1.34 -10.10 10.23
C GLU A 166 -0.91 -8.71 10.72
N PRO A 167 -0.24 -7.90 9.88
CA PRO A 167 0.19 -6.57 10.26
C PRO A 167 -1.00 -5.60 10.31
N VAL A 168 -1.06 -4.77 11.35
CA VAL A 168 -2.07 -3.70 11.45
C VAL A 168 -1.83 -2.62 10.38
N VAL A 169 -0.56 -2.34 10.11
CA VAL A 169 -0.04 -1.34 9.16
C VAL A 169 1.24 -1.87 8.52
N LEU A 170 1.58 -1.46 7.30
CA LEU A 170 2.88 -1.79 6.70
C LEU A 170 3.95 -0.73 7.00
N PRO A 171 5.25 -1.06 7.01
CA PRO A 171 6.33 -0.09 7.19
C PRO A 171 6.30 1.11 6.22
N ALA A 172 5.82 0.93 4.99
CA ALA A 172 5.51 1.99 4.03
C ALA A 172 6.64 3.03 3.85
N ARG A 173 7.79 2.61 3.33
CA ARG A 173 9.01 3.44 3.19
C ARG A 173 8.94 4.52 2.09
N PHE A 174 7.74 4.74 1.55
CA PHE A 174 7.37 5.93 0.78
C PHE A 174 5.93 6.36 1.13
N PRO A 175 5.56 7.64 0.95
CA PRO A 175 4.26 8.20 1.37
C PRO A 175 3.10 7.76 0.46
N ASN A 176 2.77 6.47 0.50
CA ASN A 176 1.85 5.80 -0.43
C ASN A 176 0.44 6.43 -0.48
N LEU A 177 -0.09 6.93 0.65
CA LEU A 177 -1.43 7.52 0.68
C LEU A 177 -1.58 8.69 -0.30
N LEU A 178 -0.64 9.64 -0.29
CA LEU A 178 -0.66 10.78 -1.20
C LEU A 178 -0.22 10.37 -2.60
N VAL A 179 0.79 9.50 -2.70
CA VAL A 179 1.37 9.09 -3.99
C VAL A 179 0.37 8.33 -4.86
N ASN A 180 -0.30 7.34 -4.31
CA ASN A 180 -1.26 6.51 -5.04
C ASN A 180 -2.71 6.98 -4.86
N GLY A 181 -2.98 7.87 -3.91
CA GLY A 181 -4.32 8.31 -3.60
C GLY A 181 -5.16 7.23 -2.91
N SER A 182 -6.42 7.57 -2.63
CA SER A 182 -7.40 6.63 -2.13
C SER A 182 -8.81 7.14 -2.40
N ASP A 183 -9.69 6.24 -2.85
CA ASP A 183 -11.09 6.52 -3.10
C ASP A 183 -11.92 5.47 -2.38
N GLY A 184 -12.90 5.89 -1.58
CA GLY A 184 -13.72 4.98 -0.78
C GLY A 184 -15.02 5.59 -0.29
N ILE A 185 -16.11 4.83 -0.47
CA ILE A 185 -17.43 5.16 0.06
C ILE A 185 -17.65 4.30 1.31
N ALA A 186 -17.86 4.96 2.44
CA ALA A 186 -18.10 4.32 3.73
C ALA A 186 -19.56 4.60 4.18
N VAL A 187 -19.88 4.41 5.45
CA VAL A 187 -21.22 4.72 6.00
C VAL A 187 -21.21 6.13 6.59
N GLY A 188 -21.99 7.04 5.99
CA GLY A 188 -22.10 8.44 6.42
C GLY A 188 -20.90 9.32 6.05
N MET A 189 -19.90 8.78 5.37
CA MET A 189 -18.68 9.49 4.97
C MET A 189 -18.05 8.88 3.72
N ALA A 190 -17.16 9.62 3.08
CA ALA A 190 -16.37 9.17 1.94
C ALA A 190 -14.98 9.81 1.96
N THR A 191 -14.04 9.16 1.29
CA THR A 191 -12.68 9.67 1.05
C THR A 191 -12.43 9.75 -0.45
N TYR A 192 -11.78 10.82 -0.88
CA TYR A 192 -11.25 10.99 -2.24
C TYR A 192 -9.96 11.79 -2.15
N ILE A 193 -8.85 11.08 -1.99
CA ILE A 193 -7.49 11.60 -1.96
C ILE A 193 -6.90 11.36 -3.35
N PRO A 194 -6.62 12.41 -4.13
CA PRO A 194 -6.06 12.23 -5.46
C PRO A 194 -4.59 11.78 -5.37
N PRO A 195 -4.08 11.07 -6.40
CA PRO A 195 -2.68 10.67 -6.48
C PRO A 195 -1.76 11.87 -6.70
N HIS A 196 -0.49 11.73 -6.31
CA HIS A 196 0.54 12.78 -6.39
C HIS A 196 1.86 12.19 -6.90
N ASN A 197 2.74 13.07 -7.35
CA ASN A 197 4.04 12.66 -7.86
C ASN A 197 4.94 12.20 -6.71
N LEU A 198 5.56 11.02 -6.84
CA LEU A 198 6.42 10.44 -5.80
C LEU A 198 7.56 11.38 -5.38
N LYS A 199 8.21 12.03 -6.35
CA LYS A 199 9.34 12.92 -6.09
C LYS A 199 8.89 14.17 -5.34
N GLU A 200 7.78 14.76 -5.74
CA GLU A 200 7.21 15.95 -5.11
C GLU A 200 6.81 15.67 -3.65
N VAL A 201 6.12 14.56 -3.41
CA VAL A 201 5.70 14.20 -2.03
C VAL A 201 6.91 13.93 -1.14
N ILE A 202 7.94 13.22 -1.64
CA ILE A 202 9.19 13.01 -0.89
C ILE A 202 9.89 14.35 -0.60
N ASN A 203 9.97 15.24 -1.59
CA ASN A 203 10.56 16.56 -1.38
C ASN A 203 9.77 17.38 -0.34
N GLY A 204 8.44 17.28 -0.33
CA GLY A 204 7.60 17.89 0.71
C GLY A 204 7.86 17.30 2.09
N CYS A 205 8.03 15.98 2.20
CA CYS A 205 8.46 15.33 3.45
C CYS A 205 9.81 15.86 3.94
N VAL A 206 10.82 15.95 3.05
CA VAL A 206 12.15 16.47 3.40
C VAL A 206 12.06 17.93 3.84
N ALA A 207 11.29 18.76 3.12
CA ALA A 207 11.08 20.15 3.50
C ALA A 207 10.45 20.31 4.90
N MET A 208 9.56 19.39 5.31
CA MET A 208 9.00 19.36 6.66
C MET A 208 9.98 18.87 7.73
N ILE A 209 10.89 17.96 7.37
CA ILE A 209 11.97 17.54 8.27
C ILE A 209 12.91 18.73 8.53
N ASP A 210 13.29 19.46 7.50
CA ASP A 210 14.19 20.62 7.59
C ASP A 210 13.51 21.83 8.26
N ASN A 211 12.21 22.01 8.04
CA ASN A 211 11.41 23.08 8.64
C ASN A 211 10.03 22.55 9.10
N PRO A 212 9.91 22.09 10.36
CA PRO A 212 8.65 21.57 10.90
C PRO A 212 7.49 22.59 10.89
N GLU A 213 7.81 23.89 10.93
CA GLU A 213 6.84 24.98 10.92
C GLU A 213 6.40 25.41 9.52
N ILE A 214 6.90 24.77 8.44
CA ILE A 214 6.49 25.05 7.07
C ILE A 214 4.96 25.02 6.94
N ASP A 215 4.39 26.06 6.36
CA ASP A 215 2.95 26.17 6.16
C ASP A 215 2.52 25.52 4.83
N ILE A 216 1.21 25.56 4.55
CA ILE A 216 0.66 24.97 3.32
C ILE A 216 1.23 25.65 2.08
N ASP A 217 1.44 26.97 2.11
CA ASP A 217 1.97 27.71 0.97
C ASP A 217 3.43 27.37 0.67
N GLY A 218 4.24 27.17 1.71
CA GLY A 218 5.59 26.64 1.60
C GLY A 218 5.61 25.20 1.08
N LEU A 219 4.73 24.34 1.58
CA LEU A 219 4.59 22.95 1.11
C LEU A 219 4.20 22.88 -0.38
N MET A 220 3.33 23.77 -0.83
CA MET A 220 2.89 23.82 -2.23
C MET A 220 4.01 24.22 -3.22
N GLN A 221 5.14 24.74 -2.75
CA GLN A 221 6.32 24.91 -3.60
C GLN A 221 6.94 23.57 -4.00
N TYR A 222 6.72 22.53 -3.19
CA TYR A 222 7.21 21.16 -3.43
C TYR A 222 6.13 20.24 -3.97
N ILE A 223 4.88 20.39 -3.50
CA ILE A 223 3.71 19.60 -3.92
C ILE A 223 2.66 20.57 -4.50
N PRO A 224 2.82 21.00 -5.76
CA PRO A 224 1.98 22.07 -6.33
C PRO A 224 0.54 21.64 -6.58
N ALA A 225 0.33 20.39 -6.98
CA ALA A 225 -0.97 19.85 -7.36
C ALA A 225 -0.95 18.31 -7.37
N PRO A 226 -2.11 17.66 -7.46
CA PRO A 226 -2.19 16.24 -7.78
C PRO A 226 -1.52 15.91 -9.12
N ASP A 227 -1.03 14.67 -9.24
CA ASP A 227 -0.44 14.11 -10.46
C ASP A 227 -1.19 12.83 -10.78
N TYR A 228 -2.00 12.84 -11.84
CA TYR A 228 -2.88 11.72 -12.18
C TYR A 228 -2.22 10.75 -13.15
N PRO A 229 -2.44 9.43 -13.00
CA PRO A 229 -1.83 8.43 -13.89
C PRO A 229 -2.29 8.57 -15.35
N THR A 230 -3.49 9.12 -15.57
CA THR A 230 -4.05 9.40 -16.91
C THR A 230 -3.63 10.76 -17.46
N ARG A 231 -2.78 11.50 -16.73
CA ARG A 231 -2.32 12.86 -17.06
C ARG A 231 -3.48 13.85 -17.15
N GLY A 232 -3.65 14.51 -18.30
CA GLY A 232 -4.64 15.53 -18.52
C GLY A 232 -4.18 16.90 -18.01
N LEU A 233 -5.17 17.75 -17.73
CA LEU A 233 -4.97 19.14 -17.32
C LEU A 233 -5.80 19.42 -16.08
N ILE A 234 -5.18 20.05 -15.08
CA ILE A 234 -5.88 20.58 -13.92
C ILE A 234 -6.21 22.05 -14.20
N MET A 235 -7.49 22.40 -14.06
CA MET A 235 -7.97 23.75 -14.36
C MET A 235 -8.08 24.58 -13.09
N GLY A 236 -7.03 25.39 -12.83
CA GLY A 236 -6.97 26.37 -11.73
C GLY A 236 -6.45 25.80 -10.40
N GLY A 237 -5.61 26.58 -9.71
CA GLY A 237 -4.93 26.15 -8.47
C GLY A 237 -5.64 26.56 -7.16
N ALA A 238 -6.56 27.54 -7.19
CA ALA A 238 -7.18 28.06 -5.97
C ALA A 238 -7.99 27.00 -5.20
N ALA A 239 -8.71 26.14 -5.92
CA ALA A 239 -9.49 25.06 -5.31
C ALA A 239 -8.59 23.95 -4.72
N ILE A 240 -7.43 23.71 -5.33
CA ILE A 240 -6.41 22.78 -4.81
C ILE A 240 -5.81 23.33 -3.53
N LYS A 241 -5.41 24.61 -3.52
CA LYS A 241 -4.91 25.28 -2.32
C LYS A 241 -5.91 25.18 -1.17
N HIS A 242 -7.19 25.45 -1.45
CA HIS A 242 -8.25 25.28 -0.44
C HIS A 242 -8.36 23.83 0.06
N ALA A 243 -8.28 22.84 -0.84
CA ALA A 243 -8.27 21.43 -0.47
C ALA A 243 -7.07 21.09 0.42
N TYR A 244 -5.87 21.51 0.04
CA TYR A 244 -4.66 21.29 0.82
C TYR A 244 -4.67 21.98 2.18
N SER A 245 -5.33 23.14 2.31
CA SER A 245 -5.45 23.84 3.59
C SER A 245 -6.51 23.26 4.53
N THR A 246 -7.57 22.65 4.00
CA THR A 246 -8.76 22.29 4.81
C THR A 246 -9.10 20.80 4.81
N GLY A 247 -8.48 20.02 3.92
CA GLY A 247 -8.85 18.65 3.63
C GLY A 247 -10.05 18.51 2.69
N ARG A 248 -10.72 19.60 2.29
CA ARG A 248 -11.86 19.57 1.36
C ARG A 248 -11.74 20.61 0.27
N GLY A 249 -12.08 20.23 -0.95
CA GLY A 249 -12.14 21.18 -2.05
C GLY A 249 -12.58 20.53 -3.34
N GLY A 250 -12.27 21.18 -4.44
CA GLY A 250 -12.62 20.70 -5.77
C GLY A 250 -11.41 20.69 -6.69
N VAL A 251 -11.50 19.87 -7.73
CA VAL A 251 -10.54 19.86 -8.82
C VAL A 251 -11.30 19.68 -10.12
N ILE A 252 -11.02 20.54 -11.09
CA ILE A 252 -11.54 20.40 -12.45
C ILE A 252 -10.45 19.74 -13.29
N LEU A 253 -10.77 18.58 -13.84
CA LEU A 253 -9.87 17.80 -14.68
C LEU A 253 -10.36 17.86 -16.12
N ARG A 254 -9.46 18.18 -17.04
CA ARG A 254 -9.74 18.33 -18.47
C ARG A 254 -8.83 17.42 -19.28
N GLY A 255 -9.39 16.70 -20.25
CA GLY A 255 -8.63 15.93 -21.21
C GLY A 255 -7.80 16.81 -22.14
N ARG A 256 -6.60 16.36 -22.49
CA ARG A 256 -5.71 17.08 -23.40
C ARG A 256 -6.16 16.86 -24.85
N ALA A 257 -6.51 17.94 -25.52
CA ALA A 257 -6.87 17.94 -26.92
C ALA A 257 -6.08 19.00 -27.69
N ASN A 258 -5.68 18.66 -28.91
CA ASN A 258 -5.02 19.57 -29.85
C ASN A 258 -5.92 19.76 -31.07
N ILE A 259 -5.89 20.96 -31.65
CA ILE A 259 -6.58 21.28 -32.90
C ILE A 259 -5.52 21.43 -33.99
N GLU A 260 -5.71 20.72 -35.09
CA GLU A 260 -4.91 20.86 -36.31
C GLU A 260 -5.83 21.38 -37.42
N GLU A 261 -5.42 22.44 -38.12
CA GLU A 261 -6.16 23.01 -39.24
C GLU A 261 -5.41 22.69 -40.55
N GLU A 262 -6.13 22.18 -41.54
CA GLU A 262 -5.61 21.90 -42.88
C GLU A 262 -5.84 23.08 -43.83
N ASP A 263 -4.97 23.25 -44.82
CA ASP A 263 -5.06 24.31 -45.84
C ASP A 263 -6.38 24.29 -46.64
N ASN A 264 -7.07 23.15 -46.67
CA ASN A 264 -8.37 22.98 -47.35
C ASN A 264 -9.56 23.50 -46.52
N GLY A 265 -9.32 24.00 -45.30
CA GLY A 265 -10.31 24.50 -44.35
C GLY A 265 -10.97 23.43 -43.48
N LYS A 266 -10.54 22.16 -43.55
CA LYS A 266 -10.92 21.14 -42.57
C LYS A 266 -10.06 21.30 -41.32
N SER A 267 -10.59 20.85 -40.19
CA SER A 267 -9.85 20.82 -38.94
C SER A 267 -10.06 19.49 -38.25
N THR A 268 -9.11 19.09 -37.43
CA THR A 268 -9.16 17.85 -36.66
C THR A 268 -8.86 18.15 -35.20
N ILE A 269 -9.72 17.65 -34.30
CA ILE A 269 -9.46 17.64 -32.86
C ILE A 269 -8.89 16.27 -32.50
N THR A 270 -7.71 16.25 -31.90
CA THR A 270 -7.08 15.01 -31.41
C THR A 270 -6.98 15.02 -29.89
N ILE A 271 -7.70 14.13 -29.23
CA ILE A 271 -7.62 13.92 -27.78
C ILE A 271 -6.55 12.86 -27.48
N THR A 272 -5.62 13.21 -26.59
CA THR A 272 -4.43 12.39 -26.27
C THR A 272 -4.35 11.97 -24.80
N GLU A 273 -5.08 12.64 -23.92
CA GLU A 273 -5.13 12.33 -22.48
C GLU A 273 -6.56 12.55 -21.98
N LEU A 274 -6.98 11.76 -20.99
CA LEU A 274 -8.33 11.80 -20.42
C LEU A 274 -8.28 12.18 -18.95
N PRO A 275 -9.35 12.79 -18.41
CA PRO A 275 -9.47 12.96 -16.97
C PRO A 275 -9.42 11.62 -16.22
N TYR A 276 -8.93 11.66 -14.98
CA TYR A 276 -8.78 10.47 -14.14
C TYR A 276 -10.12 9.76 -13.89
N GLN A 277 -10.10 8.42 -13.94
CA GLN A 277 -11.27 7.53 -13.81
C GLN A 277 -12.35 7.66 -14.92
N VAL A 278 -12.09 8.37 -16.02
CA VAL A 278 -12.99 8.41 -17.18
C VAL A 278 -12.81 7.18 -18.05
N ASN A 279 -13.93 6.52 -18.39
CA ASN A 279 -13.95 5.40 -19.32
C ASN A 279 -13.88 5.92 -20.76
N LYS A 280 -12.84 5.51 -21.51
CA LYS A 280 -12.61 5.98 -22.88
C LYS A 280 -13.72 5.56 -23.86
N ALA A 281 -14.10 4.28 -23.88
CA ALA A 281 -15.15 3.78 -24.76
C ALA A 281 -16.52 4.45 -24.50
N LYS A 282 -16.84 4.68 -23.22
CA LYS A 282 -18.04 5.42 -22.82
C LYS A 282 -18.00 6.86 -23.31
N LEU A 283 -16.88 7.58 -23.12
CA LEU A 283 -16.71 8.94 -23.64
C LEU A 283 -16.91 9.01 -25.16
N VAL A 284 -16.30 8.10 -25.91
CA VAL A 284 -16.47 8.02 -27.37
C VAL A 284 -17.93 7.76 -27.75
N THR A 285 -18.60 6.87 -27.02
CA THR A 285 -20.03 6.56 -27.21
C THR A 285 -20.91 7.77 -26.93
N ASP A 286 -20.62 8.53 -25.86
CA ASP A 286 -21.37 9.72 -25.48
C ASP A 286 -21.20 10.83 -26.53
N ILE A 287 -20.00 11.04 -27.06
CA ILE A 287 -19.76 11.97 -28.18
C ILE A 287 -20.55 11.53 -29.42
N ALA A 288 -20.53 10.23 -29.76
CA ALA A 288 -21.27 9.70 -30.91
C ALA A 288 -22.79 9.92 -30.75
N ASN A 289 -23.32 9.73 -29.55
CA ASN A 289 -24.73 10.00 -29.24
C ASN A 289 -25.07 11.49 -29.38
N LEU A 290 -24.22 12.40 -28.92
CA LEU A 290 -24.42 13.84 -29.10
C LEU A 290 -24.49 14.25 -30.59
N VAL A 291 -23.67 13.62 -31.44
CA VAL A 291 -23.71 13.84 -32.90
C VAL A 291 -24.99 13.25 -33.51
N LYS A 292 -25.34 12.00 -33.15
CA LYS A 292 -26.53 11.30 -33.64
C LYS A 292 -27.82 12.06 -33.30
N ASP A 293 -27.89 12.61 -32.09
CA ASP A 293 -29.05 13.35 -31.59
C ASP A 293 -29.05 14.82 -32.05
N LYS A 294 -28.09 15.22 -32.89
CA LYS A 294 -27.90 16.60 -33.38
C LYS A 294 -27.76 17.64 -32.25
N ARG A 295 -27.26 17.22 -31.09
CA ARG A 295 -26.93 18.12 -29.97
C ARG A 295 -25.64 18.88 -30.23
N VAL A 296 -24.74 18.30 -31.02
CA VAL A 296 -23.55 18.96 -31.56
C VAL A 296 -23.52 18.75 -33.08
N GLU A 297 -23.38 19.85 -33.81
CA GLU A 297 -23.21 19.83 -35.26
C GLU A 297 -21.75 20.12 -35.63
N GLY A 298 -21.36 19.78 -36.87
CA GLY A 298 -20.01 20.06 -37.38
C GLY A 298 -19.00 18.94 -37.25
N ILE A 299 -19.28 17.88 -36.47
CA ILE A 299 -18.44 16.68 -36.46
C ILE A 299 -18.72 15.85 -37.72
N ALA A 300 -17.69 15.63 -38.53
CA ALA A 300 -17.74 14.82 -39.75
C ALA A 300 -17.47 13.34 -39.44
N LYS A 301 -16.51 13.06 -38.55
CA LYS A 301 -16.06 11.70 -38.23
C LYS A 301 -15.53 11.66 -36.80
N LEU A 302 -15.76 10.54 -36.11
CA LEU A 302 -15.19 10.23 -34.81
C LEU A 302 -14.54 8.84 -34.90
N VAL A 303 -13.25 8.74 -34.57
CA VAL A 303 -12.49 7.49 -34.62
C VAL A 303 -11.58 7.37 -33.42
N ASP A 304 -11.60 6.21 -32.77
CA ASP A 304 -10.59 5.86 -31.77
C ASP A 304 -9.43 5.10 -32.44
N LEU A 305 -8.25 5.72 -32.45
CA LEU A 305 -6.98 5.18 -32.97
C LEU A 305 -6.00 4.84 -31.84
N SER A 306 -6.50 4.72 -30.61
CA SER A 306 -5.69 4.37 -29.44
C SER A 306 -5.01 3.01 -29.62
N ASN A 307 -3.79 2.89 -29.12
CA ASN A 307 -3.03 1.65 -29.16
C ASN A 307 -2.11 1.57 -27.92
N ARG A 308 -1.20 0.59 -27.89
CA ARG A 308 -0.28 0.39 -26.76
C ARG A 308 0.64 1.60 -26.47
N ASN A 309 0.82 2.49 -27.44
CA ASN A 309 1.67 3.67 -27.31
C ASN A 309 0.91 4.89 -26.74
N GLY A 310 -0.42 4.83 -26.61
CA GLY A 310 -1.21 5.90 -26.00
C GLY A 310 -2.61 6.05 -26.56
N ILE A 311 -3.33 7.00 -25.97
CA ILE A 311 -4.70 7.37 -26.35
C ILE A 311 -4.64 8.30 -27.57
N LYS A 312 -5.49 8.03 -28.56
CA LYS A 312 -5.65 8.89 -29.74
C LYS A 312 -7.08 8.83 -30.25
N ILE A 313 -7.93 9.73 -29.78
CA ILE A 313 -9.30 9.88 -30.29
C ILE A 313 -9.31 11.05 -31.27
N VAL A 314 -9.71 10.79 -32.51
CA VAL A 314 -9.67 11.75 -33.62
C VAL A 314 -11.09 12.15 -33.99
N ILE A 315 -11.33 13.45 -34.03
CA ILE A 315 -12.62 14.06 -34.38
C ILE A 315 -12.40 15.00 -35.56
N ASP A 316 -12.85 14.60 -36.74
CA ASP A 316 -12.77 15.43 -37.94
C ASP A 316 -13.93 16.43 -37.95
N ILE A 317 -13.63 17.68 -38.25
CA ILE A 317 -14.58 18.81 -38.25
C ILE A 317 -14.87 19.25 -39.69
N LYS A 318 -16.13 19.56 -39.98
CA LYS A 318 -16.59 20.09 -41.27
C LYS A 318 -16.09 21.52 -41.48
N LYS A 319 -15.84 21.88 -42.75
CA LYS A 319 -15.21 23.15 -43.16
C LYS A 319 -15.84 24.43 -42.58
N ASP A 320 -17.16 24.46 -42.41
CA ASP A 320 -17.88 25.67 -41.98
C ASP A 320 -18.07 25.77 -40.46
N TYR A 321 -17.39 24.93 -39.68
CA TYR A 321 -17.53 24.87 -38.23
C TYR A 321 -16.24 25.23 -37.53
N ASN A 322 -16.35 26.02 -36.47
CA ASN A 322 -15.20 26.40 -35.65
C ASN A 322 -14.81 25.25 -34.69
N PRO A 323 -13.61 24.65 -34.82
CA PRO A 323 -13.20 23.51 -34.00
C PRO A 323 -13.08 23.87 -32.50
N GLN A 324 -12.71 25.10 -32.16
CA GLN A 324 -12.63 25.55 -30.77
C GLN A 324 -14.01 25.60 -30.09
N VAL A 325 -15.05 26.00 -30.83
CA VAL A 325 -16.43 26.02 -30.32
C VAL A 325 -16.91 24.59 -30.05
N ILE A 326 -16.65 23.66 -30.96
CA ILE A 326 -16.99 22.24 -30.77
C ILE A 326 -16.23 21.66 -29.58
N LEU A 327 -14.92 21.90 -29.48
CA LEU A 327 -14.12 21.41 -28.35
C LEU A 327 -14.63 21.94 -27.00
N ASN A 328 -14.95 23.23 -26.92
CA ASN A 328 -15.55 23.82 -25.72
C ASN A 328 -16.92 23.22 -25.38
N PHE A 329 -17.73 22.90 -26.40
CA PHE A 329 -18.99 22.19 -26.23
C PHE A 329 -18.74 20.78 -25.66
N LEU A 330 -17.79 20.03 -26.20
CA LEU A 330 -17.45 18.69 -25.72
C LEU A 330 -16.98 18.72 -24.25
N TYR A 331 -16.14 19.69 -23.87
CA TYR A 331 -15.76 19.87 -22.46
C TYR A 331 -16.96 20.14 -21.54
N LYS A 332 -18.00 20.83 -22.01
CA LYS A 332 -19.17 21.17 -21.19
C LYS A 332 -20.19 20.03 -21.09
N HIS A 333 -20.24 19.17 -22.10
CA HIS A 333 -21.35 18.21 -22.28
C HIS A 333 -20.91 16.73 -22.26
N THR A 334 -19.64 16.45 -22.01
CA THR A 334 -19.09 15.08 -21.91
C THR A 334 -18.10 14.97 -20.76
N GLU A 335 -17.70 13.75 -20.42
CA GLU A 335 -16.65 13.46 -19.43
C GLU A 335 -15.23 13.84 -19.94
N LEU A 336 -15.09 14.48 -21.11
CA LEU A 336 -13.81 15.07 -21.55
C LEU A 336 -13.34 16.20 -20.59
N GLN A 337 -14.24 16.76 -19.80
CA GLN A 337 -13.91 17.53 -18.60
C GLN A 337 -14.85 17.14 -17.46
N ILE A 338 -14.29 16.91 -16.28
CA ILE A 338 -15.04 16.54 -15.07
C ILE A 338 -14.67 17.47 -13.91
N SER A 339 -15.53 17.50 -12.89
CA SER A 339 -15.27 18.18 -11.62
C SER A 339 -15.40 17.16 -10.50
N ASN A 340 -14.31 16.94 -9.76
CA ASN A 340 -14.28 15.99 -8.64
C ASN A 340 -14.10 16.75 -7.32
N GLY A 341 -14.64 16.19 -6.25
CA GLY A 341 -14.43 16.68 -4.89
C GLY A 341 -13.20 16.01 -4.27
N ILE A 342 -12.29 16.78 -3.71
CA ILE A 342 -11.20 16.27 -2.87
C ILE A 342 -11.70 16.18 -1.43
N ILE A 343 -11.57 15.00 -0.83
CA ILE A 343 -11.90 14.76 0.58
C ILE A 343 -10.77 13.93 1.19
N MET A 344 -9.90 14.61 1.92
CA MET A 344 -8.71 14.03 2.54
C MET A 344 -9.04 13.37 3.89
N LEU A 345 -9.84 12.30 3.82
CA LEU A 345 -10.29 11.53 4.98
C LEU A 345 -9.49 10.23 5.10
N ALA A 346 -8.86 10.00 6.24
CA ALA A 346 -8.09 8.79 6.55
C ALA A 346 -8.30 8.35 8.01
N LEU A 347 -7.94 7.10 8.33
CA LEU A 347 -7.92 6.61 9.69
C LEU A 347 -6.65 7.09 10.39
N VAL A 348 -6.83 7.79 11.51
CA VAL A 348 -5.78 8.18 12.45
C VAL A 348 -6.04 7.45 13.75
N ASN A 349 -5.18 6.51 14.11
CA ASN A 349 -5.35 5.66 15.30
C ASN A 349 -6.71 4.93 15.33
N GLY A 350 -7.18 4.46 14.16
CA GLY A 350 -8.46 3.76 14.03
C GLY A 350 -9.70 4.67 13.91
N GLU A 351 -9.54 5.98 14.02
CA GLU A 351 -10.65 6.94 13.89
C GLU A 351 -10.61 7.68 12.54
N PRO A 352 -11.74 7.82 11.83
CA PRO A 352 -11.79 8.60 10.60
C PRO A 352 -11.63 10.10 10.89
N LYS A 353 -10.59 10.71 10.34
CA LYS A 353 -10.31 12.15 10.48
C LYS A 353 -10.13 12.81 9.12
N LEU A 354 -10.68 14.01 9.01
CA LEU A 354 -10.44 14.90 7.88
C LEU A 354 -9.11 15.61 8.15
N LEU A 355 -8.19 15.52 7.20
CA LEU A 355 -6.83 16.03 7.34
C LEU A 355 -6.50 16.99 6.20
N ASN A 356 -5.70 18.00 6.49
CA ASN A 356 -5.06 18.84 5.48
C ASN A 356 -3.75 18.20 4.98
N LEU A 357 -3.09 18.80 3.98
CA LEU A 357 -1.86 18.24 3.39
C LEU A 357 -0.72 18.10 4.42
N LYS A 358 -0.51 19.14 5.25
CA LYS A 358 0.53 19.13 6.29
C LYS A 358 0.28 18.03 7.31
N GLU A 359 -0.96 17.86 7.77
CA GLU A 359 -1.35 16.84 8.75
C GLU A 359 -1.11 15.42 8.22
N MET A 360 -1.45 15.15 6.95
CA MET A 360 -1.16 13.86 6.32
C MET A 360 0.34 13.54 6.31
N LEU A 361 1.17 14.50 5.89
CA LEU A 361 2.62 14.35 5.85
C LEU A 361 3.20 14.22 7.27
N SER A 362 2.71 14.99 8.25
CA SER A 362 3.12 14.87 9.65
C SER A 362 2.84 13.48 10.21
N HIS A 363 1.66 12.92 9.96
CA HIS A 363 1.33 11.55 10.41
C HIS A 363 2.24 10.51 9.75
N TYR A 364 2.54 10.67 8.45
CA TYR A 364 3.48 9.80 7.75
C TYR A 364 4.89 9.89 8.33
N LEU A 365 5.43 11.10 8.54
CA LEU A 365 6.77 11.33 9.08
C LEU A 365 6.92 10.80 10.51
N ASN A 366 5.93 11.04 11.37
CA ASN A 366 5.91 10.50 12.73
C ASN A 366 5.93 8.96 12.72
N PHE A 367 5.17 8.35 11.82
CA PHE A 367 5.19 6.89 11.64
C PHE A 367 6.55 6.39 11.13
N GLN A 368 7.18 7.08 10.17
CA GLN A 368 8.53 6.72 9.71
C GLN A 368 9.57 6.85 10.83
N LYS A 369 9.47 7.87 11.70
CA LYS A 369 10.32 8.00 12.90
C LYS A 369 10.14 6.79 13.83
N GLU A 370 8.90 6.35 14.06
CA GLU A 370 8.61 5.15 14.85
C GLU A 370 9.22 3.89 14.22
N VAL A 371 9.00 3.66 12.92
CA VAL A 371 9.53 2.51 12.16
C VAL A 371 11.05 2.47 12.23
N VAL A 372 11.73 3.59 12.00
CA VAL A 372 13.20 3.68 12.05
C VAL A 372 13.71 3.46 13.48
N THR A 373 13.02 3.99 14.49
CA THR A 373 13.38 3.78 15.90
C THR A 373 13.25 2.30 16.29
N LYS A 374 12.13 1.66 15.98
CA LYS A 374 11.88 0.23 16.26
C LYS A 374 12.90 -0.65 15.54
N ARG A 375 13.18 -0.37 14.26
CA ARG A 375 14.21 -1.07 13.49
C ARG A 375 15.59 -0.94 14.13
N THR A 376 15.97 0.27 14.55
CA THR A 376 17.29 0.53 15.13
C THR A 376 17.43 -0.17 16.49
N LYS A 377 16.37 -0.22 17.30
CA LYS A 377 16.33 -1.01 18.54
C LYS A 377 16.50 -2.51 18.27
N TYR A 378 15.80 -3.04 17.27
CA TYR A 378 15.94 -4.44 16.87
C TYR A 378 17.37 -4.76 16.40
N ASP A 379 17.93 -3.93 15.53
CA ASP A 379 19.28 -4.12 15.01
C ASP A 379 20.33 -3.98 16.13
N LEU A 380 20.13 -3.08 17.10
CA LEU A 380 20.95 -2.95 18.31
C LEU A 380 20.89 -4.22 19.18
N GLU A 381 19.70 -4.72 19.48
CA GLU A 381 19.51 -5.94 20.28
C GLU A 381 20.20 -7.13 19.61
N LYS A 382 20.03 -7.31 18.30
CA LYS A 382 20.69 -8.38 17.55
C LYS A 382 22.20 -8.22 17.47
N ALA A 383 22.69 -6.99 17.34
CA ALA A 383 24.13 -6.72 17.36
C ALA A 383 24.73 -7.02 18.74
N GLN A 384 24.05 -6.65 19.82
CA GLN A 384 24.45 -6.92 21.20
C GLN A 384 24.44 -8.42 21.52
N GLU A 385 23.36 -9.14 21.17
CA GLU A 385 23.29 -10.60 21.30
C GLU A 385 24.47 -11.27 20.59
N LYS A 386 24.77 -10.84 19.35
CA LYS A 386 25.87 -11.41 18.57
C LYS A 386 27.24 -11.06 19.15
N ALA A 387 27.45 -9.82 19.59
CA ALA A 387 28.69 -9.38 20.23
C ALA A 387 28.95 -10.18 21.51
N HIS A 388 27.92 -10.33 22.36
CA HIS A 388 27.97 -11.12 23.59
C HIS A 388 28.43 -12.57 23.34
N ILE A 389 27.90 -13.22 22.30
CA ILE A 389 28.35 -14.57 21.90
C ILE A 389 29.82 -14.57 21.46
N LEU A 390 30.22 -13.62 20.62
CA LEU A 390 31.60 -13.55 20.10
C LEU A 390 32.62 -13.24 21.21
N GLU A 391 32.25 -12.45 22.21
CA GLU A 391 33.07 -12.17 23.39
C GLU A 391 33.35 -13.47 24.18
N GLY A 392 32.31 -14.27 24.44
CA GLY A 392 32.47 -15.57 25.08
C GLY A 392 33.34 -16.54 24.27
N LEU A 393 33.13 -16.60 22.95
CA LEU A 393 33.98 -17.40 22.06
C LEU A 393 35.44 -16.91 22.08
N LEU A 394 35.68 -15.61 22.13
CA LEU A 394 37.04 -15.05 22.16
C LEU A 394 37.76 -15.38 23.48
N VAL A 395 37.05 -15.31 24.62
CA VAL A 395 37.57 -15.77 25.92
C VAL A 395 37.93 -17.26 25.84
N ALA A 396 37.05 -18.07 25.25
CA ALA A 396 37.29 -19.50 25.13
C ALA A 396 38.48 -19.83 24.21
N LEU A 397 38.59 -19.15 23.08
CA LEU A 397 39.69 -19.34 22.12
C LEU A 397 41.04 -18.92 22.69
N THR A 398 41.06 -17.90 23.55
CA THR A 398 42.28 -17.45 24.24
C THR A 398 42.75 -18.44 25.30
N ASN A 399 41.84 -19.25 25.86
CA ASN A 399 42.09 -20.22 26.92
C ASN A 399 41.74 -21.67 26.50
N ILE A 400 41.94 -22.00 25.22
CA ILE A 400 41.32 -23.18 24.60
C ILE A 400 41.67 -24.50 25.27
N ASP A 401 42.92 -24.68 25.71
CA ASP A 401 43.35 -25.92 26.36
C ASP A 401 42.62 -26.14 27.69
N GLU A 402 42.43 -25.08 28.48
CA GLU A 402 41.72 -25.14 29.76
C GLU A 402 40.21 -25.32 29.56
N VAL A 403 39.65 -24.69 28.52
CA VAL A 403 38.26 -24.89 28.12
C VAL A 403 38.03 -26.36 27.74
N ILE A 404 38.88 -26.93 26.89
CA ILE A 404 38.79 -28.36 26.50
C ILE A 404 38.94 -29.27 27.72
N ALA A 405 39.90 -29.00 28.61
CA ALA A 405 40.09 -29.77 29.83
C ALA A 405 38.85 -29.73 30.73
N THR A 406 38.24 -28.55 30.89
CA THR A 406 37.02 -28.34 31.68
C THR A 406 35.83 -29.08 31.08
N ILE A 407 35.66 -29.04 29.76
CA ILE A 407 34.60 -29.78 29.05
C ILE A 407 34.80 -31.28 29.21
N LYS A 408 36.02 -31.80 29.03
CA LYS A 408 36.31 -33.25 29.14
C LYS A 408 36.18 -33.79 30.56
N ALA A 409 36.35 -32.95 31.58
CA ALA A 409 36.17 -33.32 32.98
C ALA A 409 34.71 -33.35 33.43
N SER A 410 33.79 -32.79 32.62
CA SER A 410 32.36 -32.73 32.93
C SER A 410 31.65 -33.98 32.40
N ALA A 411 30.70 -34.53 33.16
CA ALA A 411 29.99 -35.77 32.81
C ALA A 411 28.92 -35.54 31.74
N ASP A 412 28.33 -34.35 31.69
CA ASP A 412 27.28 -33.99 30.73
C ASP A 412 27.31 -32.50 30.33
N ARG A 413 26.38 -32.11 29.43
CA ARG A 413 26.26 -30.73 28.92
C ARG A 413 25.92 -29.72 30.03
N GLN A 414 25.10 -30.09 31.01
CA GLN A 414 24.68 -29.16 32.08
C GLN A 414 25.84 -28.90 33.03
N GLU A 415 26.57 -29.95 33.41
CA GLU A 415 27.78 -29.83 34.21
C GLU A 415 28.87 -29.04 33.48
N ALA A 416 29.05 -29.27 32.17
CA ALA A 416 29.99 -28.51 31.36
C ALA A 416 29.65 -27.02 31.30
N ILE A 417 28.36 -26.66 31.15
CA ILE A 417 27.92 -25.26 31.21
C ILE A 417 28.24 -24.66 32.58
N ALA A 418 27.83 -25.30 33.68
CA ALA A 418 28.07 -24.79 35.03
C ALA A 418 29.57 -24.57 35.32
N ASN A 419 30.42 -25.50 34.89
CA ASN A 419 31.87 -25.40 35.05
C ASN A 419 32.48 -24.28 34.18
N LEU A 420 32.03 -24.11 32.94
CA LEU A 420 32.50 -23.04 32.05
C LEU A 420 32.07 -21.65 32.57
N THR A 421 30.79 -21.50 32.93
CA THR A 421 30.21 -20.29 33.55
C THR A 421 31.01 -19.89 34.80
N SER A 422 31.26 -20.86 35.70
CA SER A 422 31.98 -20.59 36.95
C SER A 422 33.46 -20.25 36.77
N LYS A 423 34.18 -20.91 35.84
CA LYS A 423 35.62 -20.71 35.68
C LYS A 423 35.98 -19.49 34.83
N PHE A 424 35.23 -19.22 33.78
CA PHE A 424 35.59 -18.22 32.76
C PHE A 424 34.76 -16.94 32.83
N LEU A 425 33.94 -16.77 33.89
CA LEU A 425 33.03 -15.63 34.06
C LEU A 425 32.10 -15.43 32.86
N LEU A 426 31.65 -16.54 32.29
CA LEU A 426 30.72 -16.58 31.17
C LEU A 426 29.30 -16.74 31.69
N ASP A 427 28.30 -16.42 30.88
CA ASP A 427 26.93 -16.83 31.15
C ASP A 427 26.55 -18.13 30.41
N ASP A 428 25.36 -18.66 30.72
CA ASP A 428 24.89 -19.92 30.15
C ASP A 428 24.75 -19.87 28.62
N ILE A 429 24.45 -18.69 28.06
CA ILE A 429 24.30 -18.47 26.62
C ILE A 429 25.68 -18.58 25.94
N GLN A 430 26.70 -17.91 26.48
CA GLN A 430 28.08 -17.99 26.00
C GLN A 430 28.66 -19.40 26.18
N ALA A 431 28.48 -20.01 27.36
CA ALA A 431 28.92 -21.37 27.63
C ALA A 431 28.28 -22.39 26.67
N GLY A 432 26.97 -22.25 26.40
CA GLY A 432 26.27 -23.06 25.39
C GLY A 432 26.86 -22.89 23.99
N ALA A 433 27.14 -21.65 23.57
CA ALA A 433 27.74 -21.38 22.26
C ALA A 433 29.16 -21.92 22.12
N ILE A 434 29.94 -21.97 23.21
CA ILE A 434 31.27 -22.59 23.25
C ILE A 434 31.16 -24.10 23.06
N LEU A 435 30.19 -24.75 23.71
CA LEU A 435 29.96 -26.19 23.55
C LEU A 435 29.51 -26.55 22.12
N ASP A 436 28.75 -25.67 21.48
CA ASP A 436 28.30 -25.86 20.09
C ASP A 436 29.36 -25.42 19.05
N MET A 437 30.53 -24.94 19.50
CA MET A 437 31.64 -24.53 18.63
C MET A 437 32.27 -25.73 17.92
N ARG A 438 32.48 -25.61 16.61
CA ARG A 438 33.17 -26.63 15.79
C ARG A 438 34.69 -26.45 15.85
N LEU A 439 35.44 -27.55 15.88
CA LEU A 439 36.92 -27.55 15.95
C LEU A 439 37.62 -26.70 14.86
N GLN A 440 37.01 -26.53 13.68
CA GLN A 440 37.55 -25.65 12.63
C GLN A 440 37.69 -24.18 13.06
N ARG A 441 36.91 -23.72 14.04
CA ARG A 441 36.95 -22.35 14.59
C ARG A 441 38.22 -22.07 15.40
N LEU A 442 39.00 -23.10 15.73
CA LEU A 442 40.27 -22.97 16.45
C LEU A 442 41.43 -22.51 15.55
N THR A 443 41.23 -22.46 14.23
CA THR A 443 42.26 -22.01 13.29
C THR A 443 42.53 -20.51 13.45
N GLY A 444 43.79 -20.08 13.28
CA GLY A 444 44.17 -18.68 13.48
C GLY A 444 43.36 -17.68 12.66
N LEU A 445 43.03 -18.03 11.40
CA LEU A 445 42.19 -17.20 10.53
C LEU A 445 40.77 -17.02 11.07
N GLU A 446 40.18 -18.04 11.68
CA GLU A 446 38.84 -17.96 12.28
C GLU A 446 38.85 -17.12 13.56
N VAL A 447 39.92 -17.19 14.36
CA VAL A 447 40.11 -16.33 15.55
C VAL A 447 40.22 -14.86 15.14
N GLU A 448 41.04 -14.55 14.12
CA GLU A 448 41.16 -13.18 13.60
C GLU A 448 39.83 -12.67 13.04
N LYS A 449 39.09 -13.52 12.32
CA LYS A 449 37.76 -13.19 11.81
C LYS A 449 36.79 -12.85 12.94
N ILE A 450 36.78 -13.62 14.03
CA ILE A 450 35.94 -13.34 15.21
C ILE A 450 36.31 -11.98 15.83
N LYS A 451 37.60 -11.67 15.98
CA LYS A 451 38.06 -10.37 16.49
C LYS A 451 37.61 -9.20 15.60
N ASN A 452 37.74 -9.36 14.29
CA ASN A 452 37.30 -8.34 13.33
C ASN A 452 35.78 -8.15 13.35
N ASP A 453 35.02 -9.25 13.37
CA ASP A 453 33.55 -9.22 13.45
C ASP A 453 33.09 -8.55 14.75
N LEU A 454 33.74 -8.84 15.88
CA LEU A 454 33.44 -8.23 17.17
C LEU A 454 33.73 -6.72 17.17
N THR A 455 34.88 -6.31 16.61
CA THR A 455 35.25 -4.90 16.48
C THR A 455 34.22 -4.14 15.65
N ASN A 456 33.79 -4.72 14.52
CA ASN A 456 32.76 -4.13 13.66
C ASN A 456 31.40 -4.06 14.38
N LEU A 457 31.03 -5.08 15.16
CA LEU A 457 29.80 -5.08 15.93
C LEU A 457 29.80 -4.00 17.01
N HIS A 458 30.91 -3.78 17.72
CA HIS A 458 31.00 -2.69 18.69
C HIS A 458 30.84 -1.33 18.02
N LEU A 459 31.45 -1.11 16.84
CA LEU A 459 31.22 0.12 16.06
C LEU A 459 29.75 0.29 15.66
N GLN A 460 29.08 -0.77 15.23
CA GLN A 460 27.65 -0.75 14.90
C GLN A 460 26.76 -0.48 16.13
N ILE A 461 27.08 -1.10 17.26
CA ILE A 461 26.35 -0.91 18.51
C ILE A 461 26.43 0.55 18.96
N GLU A 462 27.62 1.16 18.89
CA GLU A 462 27.79 2.57 19.24
C GLU A 462 27.05 3.50 18.26
N ASP A 463 27.08 3.22 16.95
CA ASP A 463 26.28 3.95 15.95
C ASP A 463 24.77 3.85 16.23
N PHE A 464 24.25 2.65 16.51
CA PHE A 464 22.84 2.47 16.85
C PHE A 464 22.45 3.17 18.15
N LYS A 465 23.30 3.13 19.18
CA LYS A 465 23.07 3.90 20.42
C LYS A 465 23.07 5.40 20.14
N ASP A 466 23.96 5.89 19.28
CA ASP A 466 24.03 7.31 18.92
C ASP A 466 22.74 7.76 18.21
N ILE A 467 22.27 6.97 17.24
CA ILE A 467 21.00 7.19 16.52
C ILE A 467 19.81 7.20 17.49
N LEU A 468 19.78 6.32 18.49
CA LEU A 468 18.69 6.25 19.46
C LEU A 468 18.75 7.33 20.55
N ALA A 469 19.93 7.91 20.79
CA ALA A 469 20.14 8.96 21.78
C ALA A 469 19.87 10.37 21.24
N LYS A 470 19.91 10.56 19.92
CA LYS A 470 19.72 11.85 19.25
C LYS A 470 18.45 11.81 18.41
N GLU A 471 17.49 12.67 18.76
CA GLU A 471 16.18 12.76 18.08
C GLU A 471 16.21 13.34 16.67
#